data_AF-A0A0B7FS40-F1
#
_entry.id   AF-A0A0B7FS40-F1
#
_cell.length_a   1.000
_cell.length_b   1.000
_cell.length_c   1.000
_cell.angle_alpha   90.00
_cell.angle_beta   90.00
_cell.angle_gamma   90.00
#
_symmetry.space_group_name_H-M   'P 1'
#
loop_
_entity.id
_entity.type
_entity.pdbx_description
1 polymer ?
#
loop_
_entity_poly.entity_id
_entity_poly.type
_entity_poly.pdbx_seq_one_letter_code
_entity_poly.pdbx_strand_id
1 'polypeptide(L)'
;MAESRAFKRIGKALMRSYKLRMPGNLDLPVRVRPYFVALTFVVMLLLSLLGFTDLAHEIINDKLEHFLGLGTATALFYLIFDVEEDARRIWIWRHFSIITTLVMCFFFGGIVSEIVQSFFPSKTFQAGDIMANLLGSTVGLYAAYMIERHHRHRREIAQRVVDCGRRVKALS
;
A
#
# COMPACT_ATOMS: atom_id res chain seq x y z
N MET A 1 -26.57 -7.92 10.59
CA MET A 1 -26.37 -6.49 10.96
C MET A 1 -25.15 -6.22 11.85
N ALA A 2 -24.70 -7.15 12.72
CA ALA A 2 -23.51 -6.95 13.58
C ALA A 2 -22.17 -6.95 12.79
N GLU A 3 -22.00 -7.84 11.81
CA GLU A 3 -20.80 -7.89 10.95
C GLU A 3 -20.55 -6.56 10.21
N SER A 4 -21.59 -5.95 9.63
CA SER A 4 -21.47 -4.65 8.96
C SER A 4 -20.94 -3.55 9.89
N ARG A 5 -21.24 -3.61 11.20
CA ARG A 5 -20.71 -2.66 12.18
C ARG A 5 -19.25 -2.94 12.54
N ALA A 6 -18.87 -4.21 12.67
CA ALA A 6 -17.49 -4.61 12.91
C ALA A 6 -16.58 -4.22 11.74
N PHE A 7 -16.98 -4.53 10.50
CA PHE A 7 -16.27 -4.12 9.28
C PHE A 7 -16.10 -2.61 9.17
N LYS A 8 -17.15 -1.83 9.49
CA LYS A 8 -17.07 -0.36 9.52
C LYS A 8 -16.08 0.15 10.58
N ARG A 9 -16.02 -0.49 11.76
CA ARG A 9 -15.07 -0.12 12.83
C ARG A 9 -13.63 -0.45 12.43
N ILE A 10 -13.39 -1.64 11.90
CA ILE A 10 -12.08 -2.09 11.41
C ILE A 10 -11.59 -1.18 10.29
N GLY A 11 -12.44 -0.88 9.31
CA GLY A 11 -12.10 0.06 8.23
C GLY A 11 -11.77 1.47 8.74
N LYS A 12 -12.49 1.94 9.77
CA LYS A 12 -12.19 3.23 10.40
C LYS A 12 -10.87 3.22 11.16
N ALA A 13 -10.52 2.12 11.81
CA ALA A 13 -9.24 1.94 12.49
C ALA A 13 -8.07 1.88 11.48
N LEU A 14 -8.19 1.06 10.43
CA LEU A 14 -7.19 0.95 9.34
C LEU A 14 -6.89 2.29 8.68
N MET A 15 -7.91 3.13 8.50
CA MET A 15 -7.77 4.43 7.86
C MET A 15 -7.25 5.54 8.79
N ARG A 16 -6.88 5.22 10.04
CA ARG A 16 -6.28 6.19 10.96
C ARG A 16 -4.87 6.52 10.50
N SER A 17 -4.65 7.77 10.09
CA SER A 17 -3.36 8.30 9.68
C SER A 17 -2.77 9.20 10.76
N TYR A 18 -1.44 9.20 10.87
CA TYR A 18 -0.69 10.03 11.81
C TYR A 18 0.24 10.95 11.03
N LYS A 19 0.28 12.23 11.41
CA LYS A 19 1.24 13.19 10.84
C LYS A 19 2.64 12.84 11.33
N LEU A 20 3.59 12.68 10.42
CA LEU A 20 4.99 12.53 10.78
C LEU A 20 5.57 13.91 11.11
N ARG A 21 5.90 14.14 12.38
CA ARG A 21 6.72 15.28 12.79
C ARG A 21 8.16 14.79 12.94
N MET A 22 9.06 15.27 12.09
CA MET A 22 10.49 15.00 12.26
C MET A 22 11.08 15.95 13.32
N PRO A 23 12.13 15.51 14.04
CA PRO A 23 12.84 16.38 14.98
C PRO A 23 13.45 17.56 14.23
N GLY A 24 13.07 18.79 14.60
CA GLY A 24 13.53 20.03 13.95
C GLY A 24 12.46 20.95 13.34
N ASN A 25 11.18 20.85 13.75
CA ASN A 25 10.08 21.69 13.25
C ASN A 25 9.79 21.61 11.73
N LEU A 26 10.32 20.62 11.01
CA LEU A 26 9.87 20.32 9.65
C LEU A 26 8.57 19.51 9.70
N ASP A 27 7.44 20.18 9.46
CA ASP A 27 6.16 19.53 9.20
C ASP A 27 6.22 18.90 7.80
N LEU A 28 6.45 17.59 7.72
CA LEU A 28 6.34 16.86 6.46
C LEU A 28 4.86 16.72 6.08
N PRO A 29 4.50 17.00 4.82
CA PRO A 29 3.12 16.88 4.36
C PRO A 29 2.66 15.42 4.13
N VAL A 30 3.43 14.45 4.63
CA VAL A 30 3.18 13.03 4.48
C VAL A 30 2.65 12.48 5.80
N ARG A 31 1.46 11.89 5.75
CA ARG A 31 0.87 11.13 6.85
C ARG A 31 1.12 9.66 6.61
N VAL A 32 1.40 8.91 7.67
CA VAL A 32 1.59 7.46 7.60
C VAL A 32 0.43 6.76 8.27
N ARG A 33 -0.03 5.66 7.66
CA ARG A 33 -1.07 4.79 8.22
C ARG A 33 -0.42 3.55 8.86
N PRO A 34 -0.23 3.54 10.19
CA PRO A 34 0.56 2.50 10.86
C PRO A 34 -0.04 1.10 10.74
N TYR A 35 -1.36 0.97 10.61
CA TYR A 35 -1.99 -0.33 10.39
C TYR A 35 -1.59 -0.96 9.05
N PHE A 36 -1.43 -0.16 7.99
CA PHE A 36 -0.93 -0.65 6.70
C PHE A 36 0.56 -0.99 6.77
N VAL A 37 1.35 -0.27 7.57
CA VAL A 37 2.75 -0.63 7.84
C VAL A 37 2.82 -2.00 8.51
N ALA A 38 2.06 -2.20 9.59
CA ALA A 38 2.02 -3.47 10.31
C ALA A 38 1.55 -4.62 9.42
N LEU A 39 0.50 -4.40 8.62
CA LEU A 39 0.00 -5.42 7.70
C LEU A 39 1.01 -5.74 6.60
N THR A 40 1.69 -4.74 6.05
CA THR A 40 2.76 -4.95 5.05
C THR A 40 3.90 -5.74 5.66
N PHE A 41 4.30 -5.43 6.90
CA PHE A 41 5.34 -6.19 7.61
C PHE A 41 4.96 -7.64 7.83
N VAL A 42 3.71 -7.90 8.26
CA VAL A 42 3.19 -9.27 8.43
C VAL A 42 3.19 -10.01 7.09
N VAL A 43 2.75 -9.38 6.00
CA VAL A 43 2.78 -9.99 4.66
C VAL A 43 4.21 -10.31 4.23
N MET A 44 5.16 -9.40 4.43
CA MET A 44 6.57 -9.65 4.11
C MET A 44 7.16 -10.81 4.91
N LEU A 45 6.80 -10.94 6.20
CA LEU A 45 7.20 -12.10 7.00
C LEU A 45 6.60 -13.40 6.47
N LEU A 46 5.32 -13.39 6.12
CA LEU A 46 4.66 -14.57 5.55
C LEU A 46 5.28 -14.99 4.22
N LEU A 47 5.57 -14.04 3.32
CA LEU A 47 6.24 -14.30 2.05
C LEU A 47 7.67 -14.77 2.23
N SER A 48 8.39 -14.23 3.22
CA SER A 48 9.72 -14.74 3.55
C SER A 48 9.65 -16.19 4.02
N LEU A 49 8.71 -16.53 4.91
CA LEU A 49 8.56 -17.91 5.38
C LEU A 49 8.15 -18.84 4.23
N LEU A 50 7.24 -18.40 3.37
CA LEU A 50 6.75 -19.18 2.24
C LEU A 50 7.86 -19.42 1.21
N GLY A 51 8.62 -18.39 0.83
CA GLY A 51 9.71 -18.52 -0.13
C GLY A 51 10.91 -19.36 0.34
N PHE A 52 11.10 -19.51 1.66
CA PHE A 52 12.14 -20.37 2.25
C PHE A 52 11.66 -21.78 2.60
N THR A 53 10.35 -22.06 2.53
CA THR A 53 9.80 -23.38 2.85
C THR A 53 9.29 -24.07 1.59
N ASP A 54 9.58 -25.37 1.44
CA ASP A 54 9.05 -26.18 0.33
C ASP A 54 7.51 -26.36 0.38
N LEU A 55 6.88 -25.89 1.47
CA LEU A 55 5.42 -25.81 1.62
C LEU A 55 4.77 -25.00 0.50
N ALA A 56 5.48 -24.01 -0.05
CA ALA A 56 5.02 -23.26 -1.21
C ALA A 56 4.95 -24.17 -2.44
N HIS A 57 6.03 -24.90 -2.74
CA HIS A 57 6.12 -25.72 -3.94
C HIS A 57 5.06 -26.82 -4.03
N GLU A 58 4.57 -27.34 -2.90
CA GLU A 58 3.51 -28.35 -2.86
C GLU A 58 2.08 -27.76 -2.94
N ILE A 59 1.88 -26.49 -2.56
CA ILE A 59 0.53 -25.90 -2.39
C ILE A 59 0.25 -24.79 -3.41
N ILE A 60 1.26 -23.99 -3.79
CA ILE A 60 1.16 -22.80 -4.66
C ILE A 60 2.28 -22.84 -5.70
N ASN A 61 1.92 -22.64 -6.96
CA ASN A 61 2.93 -22.52 -8.03
C ASN A 61 3.85 -21.32 -7.74
N ASP A 62 5.17 -21.52 -7.76
CA ASP A 62 6.25 -20.53 -7.51
C ASP A 62 5.91 -19.16 -8.13
N LYS A 63 5.43 -19.15 -9.39
CA LYS A 63 5.05 -17.93 -10.13
C LYS A 63 3.83 -17.21 -9.57
N LEU A 64 2.85 -17.96 -9.05
CA LEU A 64 1.66 -17.39 -8.43
C LEU A 64 2.00 -16.78 -7.08
N GLU A 65 2.94 -17.35 -6.33
CA GLU A 65 3.43 -16.75 -5.08
C GLU A 65 4.05 -15.38 -5.35
N HIS A 66 4.96 -15.28 -6.31
CA HIS A 66 5.57 -14.01 -6.70
C HIS A 66 4.51 -12.99 -7.17
N PHE A 67 3.57 -13.42 -8.00
CA PHE A 67 2.49 -12.56 -8.49
C PHE A 67 1.56 -12.05 -7.38
N LEU A 68 0.99 -12.95 -6.58
CA LEU A 68 0.00 -12.59 -5.55
C LEU A 68 0.67 -11.98 -4.32
N GLY A 69 1.83 -12.50 -3.93
CA GLY A 69 2.60 -12.05 -2.78
C GLY A 69 3.06 -10.62 -2.96
N LEU A 70 3.90 -10.37 -3.97
CA LEU A 70 4.41 -9.03 -4.22
C LEU A 70 3.29 -8.09 -4.66
N GLY A 71 2.28 -8.57 -5.39
CA GLY A 71 1.11 -7.76 -5.73
C GLY A 71 0.33 -7.28 -4.50
N THR A 72 0.07 -8.17 -3.54
CA THR A 72 -0.60 -7.81 -2.28
C THR A 72 0.26 -6.87 -1.45
N ALA A 73 1.55 -7.17 -1.32
CA ALA A 73 2.49 -6.30 -0.60
C ALA A 73 2.56 -4.90 -1.23
N THR A 74 2.59 -4.80 -2.56
CA THR A 74 2.58 -3.54 -3.30
C THR A 74 1.30 -2.73 -3.04
N ALA A 75 0.14 -3.40 -3.06
CA ALA A 75 -1.13 -2.75 -2.79
C ALA A 75 -1.17 -2.15 -1.37
N LEU A 76 -0.72 -2.91 -0.38
CA LEU A 76 -0.67 -2.45 1.01
C LEU A 76 0.37 -1.34 1.21
N PHE A 77 1.54 -1.48 0.61
CA PHE A 77 2.62 -0.50 0.71
C PHE A 77 2.21 0.85 0.13
N TYR A 78 1.55 0.86 -1.04
CA TYR A 78 1.01 2.10 -1.62
C TYR A 78 0.05 2.82 -0.66
N LEU A 79 -0.76 2.09 0.10
CA LEU A 79 -1.74 2.64 1.06
C LEU A 79 -1.11 3.14 2.36
N ILE A 80 0.19 2.92 2.61
CA ILE A 80 0.89 3.40 3.80
C ILE A 80 0.97 4.94 3.80
N PHE A 81 1.34 5.52 2.66
CA PHE A 81 1.64 6.94 2.52
C PHE A 81 0.40 7.72 2.08
N ASP A 82 -0.05 8.64 2.92
CA ASP A 82 -1.18 9.53 2.62
C ASP A 82 -0.72 10.99 2.65
N VAL A 83 -0.56 11.57 1.46
CA VAL A 83 -0.11 12.97 1.31
C VAL A 83 -1.28 13.94 1.52
N GLU A 84 -1.05 14.97 2.34
CA GLU A 84 -2.02 16.04 2.60
C GLU A 84 -2.45 16.77 1.32
N GLU A 85 -3.73 17.14 1.24
CA GLU A 85 -4.28 17.81 0.06
C GLU A 85 -3.54 19.11 -0.29
N ASP A 86 -3.14 19.90 0.72
CA ASP A 86 -2.48 21.19 0.54
C ASP A 86 -1.11 21.08 -0.15
N ALA A 87 -0.35 20.04 0.19
CA ALA A 87 0.97 19.80 -0.39
C ALA A 87 0.94 19.17 -1.78
N ARG A 88 -0.21 18.61 -2.18
CA ARG A 88 -0.41 18.00 -3.50
C ARG A 88 -0.33 19.01 -4.65
N ARG A 89 -0.32 20.31 -4.36
CA ARG A 89 -0.04 21.37 -5.33
C ARG A 89 1.33 21.17 -6.00
N ILE A 90 2.30 20.64 -5.26
CA ILE A 90 3.64 20.38 -5.77
C ILE A 90 3.67 19.00 -6.42
N TRP A 91 4.20 18.93 -7.64
CA TRP A 91 4.24 17.71 -8.46
C TRP A 91 4.90 16.53 -7.73
N ILE A 92 5.97 16.77 -6.98
CA ILE A 92 6.71 15.70 -6.30
C ILE A 92 5.88 15.04 -5.19
N TRP A 93 5.19 15.85 -4.38
CA TRP A 93 4.32 15.37 -3.32
C TRP A 93 3.07 14.68 -3.89
N ARG A 94 2.59 15.13 -5.05
CA ARG A 94 1.46 14.47 -5.74
C ARG A 94 1.76 13.04 -6.14
N HIS A 95 2.97 12.74 -6.58
CA HIS A 95 3.36 11.39 -7.02
C HIS A 95 4.22 10.66 -5.99
N PHE A 96 4.38 11.20 -4.78
CA PHE A 96 5.27 10.63 -3.76
C PHE A 96 4.95 9.16 -3.44
N SER A 97 3.68 8.82 -3.25
CA SER A 97 3.26 7.43 -3.00
C SER A 97 3.61 6.51 -4.17
N ILE A 98 3.30 6.94 -5.40
CA ILE A 98 3.61 6.17 -6.62
C ILE A 98 5.12 5.99 -6.78
N ILE A 99 5.91 7.06 -6.68
CA ILE A 99 7.37 7.02 -6.84
C ILE A 99 7.98 6.09 -5.79
N THR A 100 7.58 6.23 -4.52
CA THR A 100 8.08 5.38 -3.43
C THR A 100 7.72 3.92 -3.67
N THR A 101 6.49 3.62 -4.13
CA THR A 101 6.09 2.25 -4.47
C THR A 101 6.84 1.70 -5.69
N LEU A 102 7.09 2.50 -6.72
CA LEU A 102 7.86 2.05 -7.88
C LEU A 102 9.30 1.70 -7.49
N VAL A 103 9.95 2.54 -6.68
CA VAL A 103 11.31 2.27 -6.22
C VAL A 103 11.34 1.05 -5.30
N MET A 104 10.48 1.00 -4.27
CA MET A 104 10.55 -0.05 -3.26
C MET A 104 9.98 -1.39 -3.74
N CYS A 105 8.83 -1.38 -4.43
CA CYS A 105 8.15 -2.62 -4.80
C CYS A 105 8.58 -3.14 -6.17
N PHE A 106 8.75 -2.27 -7.18
CA PHE A 106 9.14 -2.74 -8.52
C PHE A 106 10.63 -2.97 -8.62
N PHE A 107 11.43 -1.96 -8.26
CA PHE A 107 12.89 -2.08 -8.38
C PHE A 107 13.46 -3.01 -7.29
N PHE A 108 13.28 -2.69 -6.01
CA PHE A 108 13.82 -3.55 -4.95
C PHE A 108 13.05 -4.86 -4.80
N GLY A 109 11.72 -4.79 -4.72
CA GLY A 109 10.88 -5.97 -4.50
C GLY A 109 10.74 -6.90 -5.71
N GLY A 110 10.87 -6.39 -6.94
CA GLY A 110 10.66 -7.19 -8.15
C GLY A 110 11.93 -7.62 -8.87
N ILE A 111 12.97 -6.79 -8.87
CA ILE A 111 14.22 -7.06 -9.60
C ILE A 111 15.34 -7.44 -8.63
N VAL A 112 15.62 -6.57 -7.64
CA VAL A 112 16.75 -6.80 -6.72
C VAL A 112 16.50 -8.01 -5.83
N SER A 113 15.26 -8.27 -5.43
CA SER A 113 14.87 -9.45 -4.66
C SER A 113 15.31 -10.76 -5.32
N GLU A 114 15.07 -10.90 -6.63
CA GLU A 114 15.46 -12.08 -7.41
C GLU A 114 16.98 -12.21 -7.49
N ILE A 115 17.68 -11.10 -7.75
CA ILE A 115 19.15 -11.07 -7.79
C ILE A 115 19.72 -11.51 -6.43
N VAL A 116 19.16 -11.01 -5.33
CA VAL A 116 19.56 -11.38 -3.98
C VAL A 116 19.27 -12.86 -3.70
N GLN A 117 18.11 -13.37 -4.15
CA GLN A 117 17.74 -14.78 -4.00
C GLN A 117 18.67 -15.70 -4.80
N SER A 118 19.14 -15.28 -5.97
CA SER A 118 20.11 -16.03 -6.78
C SER A 118 21.50 -16.18 -6.15
N PHE A 119 21.82 -15.38 -5.12
CA PHE A 119 23.05 -15.60 -4.34
C PHE A 119 22.91 -16.74 -3.33
N PHE A 120 21.69 -17.24 -3.08
CA PHE A 120 21.50 -18.41 -2.23
C PHE A 120 21.71 -19.70 -3.04
N PRO A 121 22.49 -20.66 -2.51
CA PRO A 121 22.85 -21.89 -3.23
C PRO A 121 21.66 -22.79 -3.56
N SER A 122 20.52 -22.58 -2.92
CA SER A 122 19.29 -23.37 -3.06
C SER A 122 18.34 -22.85 -4.15
N LYS A 123 18.59 -21.66 -4.73
CA LYS A 123 17.67 -21.00 -5.65
C LYS A 123 18.41 -20.51 -6.90
N THR A 124 17.88 -20.85 -8.07
CA THR A 124 18.41 -20.40 -9.35
C THR A 124 17.70 -19.14 -9.82
N PHE A 125 18.43 -18.23 -10.46
CA PHE A 125 17.83 -17.04 -11.07
C PHE A 125 16.80 -17.42 -12.15
N GLN A 126 15.56 -16.92 -12.02
CA GLN A 126 14.51 -17.12 -13.00
C GLN A 126 13.91 -15.79 -13.44
N ALA A 127 14.09 -15.45 -14.72
CA ALA A 127 13.47 -14.26 -15.32
C ALA A 127 11.93 -14.29 -15.26
N GLY A 128 11.33 -15.49 -15.17
CA GLY A 128 9.90 -15.67 -14.99
C GLY A 128 9.36 -15.07 -13.69
N ASP A 129 10.15 -15.14 -12.61
CA ASP A 129 9.73 -14.67 -11.30
C ASP A 129 9.81 -13.14 -11.20
N ILE A 130 10.79 -12.52 -11.85
CA ILE A 130 10.81 -11.07 -12.08
C ILE A 130 9.54 -10.64 -12.81
N MET A 131 9.18 -11.34 -13.90
CA MET A 131 7.98 -10.98 -14.66
C MET A 131 6.70 -11.15 -13.84
N ALA A 132 6.58 -12.22 -13.06
CA ALA A 132 5.47 -12.44 -12.15
C ALA A 132 5.37 -11.33 -11.09
N ASN A 133 6.49 -10.96 -10.47
CA ASN A 133 6.61 -9.87 -9.52
C ASN A 133 6.18 -8.52 -10.13
N LEU A 134 6.66 -8.18 -11.33
CA LEU A 134 6.30 -6.92 -12.00
C LEU A 134 4.82 -6.87 -12.39
N LEU A 135 4.27 -7.97 -12.92
CA LEU A 135 2.85 -8.06 -13.24
C LEU A 135 1.98 -7.98 -11.99
N GLY A 136 2.34 -8.73 -10.94
CA GLY A 136 1.66 -8.71 -9.65
C GLY A 136 1.65 -7.32 -9.04
N SER A 137 2.82 -6.66 -9.01
CA SER A 137 2.98 -5.30 -8.50
C SER A 137 2.16 -4.29 -9.29
N THR A 138 2.05 -4.45 -10.61
CA THR A 138 1.23 -3.59 -11.47
C THR A 138 -0.25 -3.71 -11.12
N VAL A 139 -0.75 -4.94 -11.01
CA VAL A 139 -2.15 -5.21 -10.63
C VAL A 139 -2.44 -4.70 -9.22
N GLY A 140 -1.55 -4.99 -8.27
CA GLY A 140 -1.65 -4.53 -6.88
C GLY A 140 -1.68 -3.01 -6.74
N LEU A 141 -0.75 -2.32 -7.42
CA LEU A 141 -0.69 -0.87 -7.46
C LEU A 141 -1.96 -0.28 -8.08
N TYR A 142 -2.43 -0.83 -9.20
CA TYR A 142 -3.65 -0.37 -9.86
C TYR A 142 -4.89 -0.53 -8.95
N ALA A 143 -5.02 -1.69 -8.29
CA ALA A 143 -6.10 -1.94 -7.35
C ALA A 143 -6.07 -0.94 -6.16
N ALA A 144 -4.90 -0.75 -5.55
CA ALA A 144 -4.72 0.18 -4.44
C ALA A 144 -4.98 1.63 -4.85
N TYR A 145 -4.54 2.03 -6.03
CA TYR A 145 -4.81 3.34 -6.61
C TYR A 145 -6.32 3.57 -6.79
N MET A 146 -7.06 2.59 -7.30
CA MET A 146 -8.52 2.68 -7.46
C MET A 146 -9.24 2.77 -6.12
N ILE A 147 -8.85 1.94 -5.14
CA ILE A 147 -9.39 1.97 -3.78
C ILE A 147 -9.18 3.35 -3.16
N GLU A 148 -7.96 3.87 -3.25
CA GLU A 148 -7.62 5.17 -2.71
C GLU A 148 -8.41 6.30 -3.40
N ARG A 149 -8.50 6.29 -4.74
CA ARG A 149 -9.29 7.25 -5.52
C ARG A 149 -10.75 7.26 -5.08
N HIS A 150 -11.36 6.10 -4.91
CA HIS A 150 -12.75 5.97 -4.44
C HIS A 150 -12.92 6.51 -3.01
N HIS A 151 -11.99 6.20 -2.12
CA HIS A 151 -12.01 6.71 -0.75
C HIS A 151 -11.86 8.22 -0.67
N ARG A 152 -10.99 8.83 -1.50
CA ARG A 152 -10.82 10.28 -1.57
C ARG A 152 -12.10 10.97 -2.06
N HIS A 153 -12.69 10.47 -3.14
CA HIS A 153 -13.93 11.05 -3.68
C HIS A 153 -15.07 11.06 -2.65
N ARG A 154 -15.21 9.98 -1.87
CA ARG A 154 -16.21 9.94 -0.78
C ARG A 154 -15.94 10.93 0.35
N ARG A 155 -14.68 11.20 0.69
CA ARG A 155 -14.30 12.19 1.70
C ARG A 155 -14.63 13.61 1.25
N GLU A 156 -14.34 13.93 -0.01
CA GLU A 156 -14.65 15.24 -0.60
C GLU A 156 -16.16 15.52 -0.60
N ILE A 157 -16.98 14.54 -1.00
CA ILE A 157 -18.45 14.67 -0.99
C ILE A 157 -18.96 14.86 0.45
N ALA A 158 -18.51 14.02 1.38
CA ALA A 158 -18.95 14.10 2.78
C ALA A 158 -18.62 15.46 3.41
N GLN A 159 -17.44 16.01 3.11
CA GLN A 159 -17.03 17.33 3.60
C GLN A 159 -17.91 18.45 3.03
N ARG A 160 -18.19 18.43 1.71
CA ARG A 160 -19.09 19.41 1.07
C ARG A 160 -20.51 19.37 1.65
N VAL A 161 -21.04 18.19 1.96
CA VAL A 161 -22.36 18.03 2.57
C VAL A 161 -22.39 18.65 3.98
N VAL A 162 -21.36 18.39 4.80
CA VAL A 162 -21.24 18.97 6.14
C VAL A 162 -21.10 20.50 6.08
N ASP A 163 -20.34 21.01 5.12
CA ASP A 163 -20.14 22.46 4.93
C ASP A 163 -21.43 23.16 4.46
N CYS A 164 -22.20 22.53 3.58
CA CYS A 164 -23.51 23.01 3.18
C CYS A 164 -24.46 23.11 4.40
N GLY A 165 -24.52 22.06 5.22
CA GLY A 165 -25.34 22.06 6.45
C GLY A 165 -24.94 23.14 7.46
N ARG A 166 -23.64 23.42 7.60
CA ARG A 166 -23.14 24.53 8.44
C ARG A 166 -23.54 25.89 7.89
N ARG A 167 -23.46 26.10 6.57
CA ARG A 167 -23.88 27.37 5.94
C ARG A 167 -25.37 27.63 6.10
N VAL A 168 -26.21 26.61 5.93
CA VAL A 168 -27.67 26.74 6.13
C VAL A 168 -28.00 27.15 7.57
N LYS A 169 -27.34 26.53 8.56
CA LYS A 169 -27.51 26.92 9.98
C LYS A 169 -27.04 28.33 10.30
N ALA A 170 -26.03 28.85 9.61
CA ALA A 170 -25.52 30.21 9.84
C ALA A 170 -26.41 31.31 9.24
N LEU A 171 -27.35 30.93 8.37
CA LEU A 171 -28.30 31.84 7.69
C LEU A 171 -29.70 31.82 8.33
N SER A 172 -29.94 30.98 9.35
CA SER A 172 -31.19 30.89 10.11
C SER A 172 -31.02 31.47 11.51
#